data_AF-A0AAW1SVI7-F1
#
_entry.id   AF-A0AAW1SVI7-F1
#
_cell.length_a   1.000
_cell.length_b   1.000
_cell.length_c   1.000
_cell.angle_alpha   90.00
_cell.angle_beta   90.00
_cell.angle_gamma   90.00
#
_symmetry.space_group_name_H-M   'P 1'
#
loop_
_entity.id
_entity.type
_entity.pdbx_description
1 polymer ?
#
loop_
_entity_poly.entity_id
_entity_poly.type
_entity_poly.pdbx_seq_one_letter_code
_entity_poly.pdbx_strand_id
1 'polypeptide(L)'
;MSDQPLLHGREDSSLASAEQGGSGSVSIAELMARPTDKIQEHLAESGVRHLGYVTSKAGYVDDLFDDDGMRTAGASSAEVDHSNMWQKKLKTSSRAHEQTRDVELEASVITLKHAANADDAGLINPLLKKVQQHLLPEKVFTIPAVKAVILYKWTSWAQQLLWLEVAFYALWLFGFQAFVLLFQDEDTKRSLPELLATTRGIGTVVAEAAALFGMAPFLWIEACTLKEYGVFGWASIWNVMDVAMYINQVAIAVMHLGRFNVSSDLLSVLMAFQVLLLWINKVQYFSRVLQPAKNPFIDTLTVVIEDVKWFLFLLVLTLWGFACAFYILFRHDQQHEEFRTIGAAVLTTVTMLLGGVDFKLIHQSHNPNVATVLLVAYVFSMCIVLLNCLIAIMSESANKRVAARWFSTCDLLLRIILSPKA
;
A
#
# COMPACT_ATOMS: atom_id res chain seq x y z
N MET A 1 -19.79 -45.70 -44.88
CA MET A 1 -20.41 -45.37 -43.58
C MET A 1 -19.32 -44.76 -42.72
N SER A 2 -19.57 -43.54 -42.30
CA SER A 2 -18.72 -42.73 -41.43
C SER A 2 -18.62 -43.33 -40.03
N ASP A 3 -17.54 -43.04 -39.30
CA ASP A 3 -17.60 -42.03 -38.23
C ASP A 3 -16.20 -41.66 -37.69
N GLN A 4 -16.09 -40.37 -37.39
CA GLN A 4 -14.91 -39.57 -37.07
C GLN A 4 -14.45 -39.72 -35.60
N PRO A 5 -13.21 -39.31 -35.28
CA PRO A 5 -12.80 -38.94 -33.92
C PRO A 5 -13.16 -37.48 -33.62
N LEU A 6 -13.63 -37.24 -32.39
CA LEU A 6 -14.04 -35.95 -31.84
C LEU A 6 -12.94 -35.34 -30.95
N LEU A 7 -12.82 -34.00 -31.02
CA LEU A 7 -12.31 -33.05 -30.01
C LEU A 7 -10.81 -32.70 -29.98
N HIS A 8 -10.35 -32.02 -31.04
CA HIS A 8 -9.38 -30.92 -30.94
C HIS A 8 -9.87 -29.79 -31.85
N GLY A 9 -10.31 -28.66 -31.30
CA GLY A 9 -10.80 -27.57 -32.14
C GLY A 9 -11.48 -26.39 -31.45
N ARG A 10 -11.10 -26.03 -30.21
CA ARG A 10 -11.71 -24.84 -29.57
C ARG A 10 -10.74 -23.83 -28.94
N GLU A 11 -9.47 -24.15 -28.76
CA GLU A 11 -8.47 -23.18 -28.28
C GLU A 11 -7.66 -22.57 -29.44
N ASP A 12 -7.31 -23.35 -30.46
CA ASP A 12 -6.53 -22.87 -31.62
C ASP A 12 -7.28 -21.86 -32.51
N SER A 13 -8.61 -21.87 -32.50
CA SER A 13 -9.42 -20.93 -33.31
C SER A 13 -9.39 -19.49 -32.78
N SER A 14 -9.05 -19.29 -31.51
CA SER A 14 -8.93 -17.95 -30.92
C SER A 14 -7.58 -17.29 -31.25
N LEU A 15 -6.53 -18.09 -31.41
CA LEU A 15 -5.19 -17.65 -31.81
C LEU A 15 -5.09 -17.44 -33.34
N ALA A 16 -5.71 -18.32 -34.14
CA ALA A 16 -5.71 -18.19 -35.61
C ALA A 16 -6.50 -16.98 -36.12
N SER A 17 -7.47 -16.48 -35.34
CA SER A 17 -8.28 -15.32 -35.70
C SER A 17 -7.57 -13.98 -35.42
N ALA A 18 -6.46 -13.99 -34.66
CA ALA A 18 -5.60 -12.82 -34.44
C ALA A 18 -4.64 -12.54 -35.62
N GLU A 19 -4.49 -13.48 -36.56
CA GLU A 19 -3.54 -13.37 -37.69
C GLU A 19 -4.03 -12.46 -38.84
N GLN A 20 -5.31 -12.03 -38.83
CA GLN A 20 -5.90 -11.24 -39.94
C GLN A 20 -6.48 -9.86 -39.52
N GLY A 21 -6.02 -9.29 -38.40
CA GLY A 21 -6.50 -8.01 -37.89
C GLY A 21 -5.88 -6.76 -38.55
N GLY A 22 -6.60 -6.17 -39.50
CA GLY A 22 -6.76 -4.71 -39.71
C GLY A 22 -5.54 -3.77 -39.74
N SER A 23 -5.23 -3.24 -40.93
CA SER A 23 -4.25 -2.19 -41.26
C SER A 23 -4.45 -0.80 -40.59
N GLY A 24 -5.29 -0.65 -39.57
CA GLY A 24 -5.64 0.64 -38.98
C GLY A 24 -5.07 0.82 -37.57
N SER A 25 -3.98 1.58 -37.41
CA SER A 25 -3.55 2.05 -36.08
C SER A 25 -4.63 2.98 -35.52
N VAL A 26 -5.34 2.57 -34.47
CA VAL A 26 -6.41 3.37 -33.85
C VAL A 26 -5.80 4.36 -32.84
N SER A 27 -6.29 5.60 -32.81
CA SER A 27 -5.89 6.59 -31.81
C SER A 27 -6.61 6.35 -30.46
N ILE A 28 -6.00 6.72 -29.33
CA ILE A 28 -6.62 6.54 -28.01
C ILE A 28 -7.96 7.27 -27.91
N ALA A 29 -8.07 8.47 -28.50
CA ALA A 29 -9.31 9.24 -28.53
C ALA A 29 -10.45 8.46 -29.24
N GLU A 30 -10.15 7.80 -30.36
CA GLU A 30 -11.10 6.95 -31.08
C GLU A 30 -11.47 5.67 -30.30
N LEU A 31 -10.51 5.10 -29.56
CA LEU A 31 -10.75 3.94 -28.72
C LEU A 31 -11.70 4.28 -27.56
N MET A 32 -11.49 5.43 -26.92
CA MET A 32 -12.27 5.86 -25.75
C MET A 32 -13.70 6.31 -26.10
N ALA A 33 -13.95 6.69 -27.36
CA ALA A 33 -15.27 7.01 -27.90
C ALA A 33 -16.15 5.76 -28.15
N ARG A 34 -15.58 4.55 -28.11
CA ARG A 34 -16.34 3.30 -28.31
C ARG A 34 -17.13 2.91 -27.05
N PRO A 35 -18.24 2.15 -27.23
CA PRO A 35 -18.94 1.54 -26.10
C PRO A 35 -18.03 0.59 -25.34
N THR A 36 -18.22 0.54 -24.03
CA THR A 36 -17.27 0.02 -23.06
C THR A 36 -16.91 -1.46 -23.27
N ASP A 37 -17.87 -2.28 -23.68
CA ASP A 37 -17.67 -3.71 -23.95
C ASP A 37 -16.74 -3.94 -25.16
N LYS A 38 -16.81 -3.05 -26.17
CA LYS A 38 -15.99 -3.13 -27.38
C LYS A 38 -14.56 -2.63 -27.18
N ILE A 39 -14.29 -1.92 -26.08
CA ILE A 39 -12.92 -1.47 -25.75
C ILE A 39 -12.09 -2.68 -25.33
N GLN A 40 -12.64 -3.54 -24.48
CA GLN A 40 -11.94 -4.73 -24.01
C GLN A 40 -11.67 -5.72 -25.15
N GLU A 41 -12.68 -5.98 -25.98
CA GLU A 41 -12.57 -6.86 -27.16
C GLU A 41 -11.52 -6.33 -28.14
N HIS A 42 -11.55 -5.04 -28.46
CA HIS A 42 -10.57 -4.45 -29.36
C HIS A 42 -9.14 -4.41 -28.80
N LEU A 43 -8.98 -4.18 -27.49
CA LEU A 43 -7.67 -4.25 -26.83
C LEU A 43 -7.11 -5.68 -26.80
N ALA A 44 -7.98 -6.69 -26.66
CA ALA A 44 -7.59 -8.09 -26.68
C ALA A 44 -7.24 -8.58 -28.09
N GLU A 45 -8.04 -8.21 -29.10
CA GLU A 45 -7.90 -8.71 -30.47
C GLU A 45 -6.93 -7.90 -31.33
N SER A 46 -6.92 -6.57 -31.17
CA SER A 46 -6.18 -5.66 -32.06
C SER A 46 -5.11 -4.85 -31.35
N GLY A 47 -5.02 -4.93 -30.02
CA GLY A 47 -4.08 -4.14 -29.22
C GLY A 47 -2.62 -4.59 -29.33
N VAL A 48 -2.39 -5.84 -29.75
CA VAL A 48 -1.05 -6.42 -29.92
C VAL A 48 -0.96 -7.05 -31.31
N ARG A 49 0.12 -6.77 -32.02
CA ARG A 49 0.49 -7.43 -33.28
C ARG A 49 1.75 -8.25 -33.06
N HIS A 50 1.68 -9.54 -33.34
CA HIS A 50 2.83 -10.43 -33.32
C HIS A 50 3.74 -10.14 -34.51
N LEU A 51 5.04 -10.01 -34.25
CA LEU A 51 6.06 -9.66 -35.26
C LEU A 51 6.94 -10.86 -35.63
N GLY A 52 6.87 -11.94 -34.86
CA GLY A 52 7.60 -13.19 -35.07
C GLY A 52 8.53 -13.54 -33.92
N TYR A 53 9.39 -14.54 -34.16
CA TYR A 53 10.34 -15.07 -33.19
C TYR A 53 11.76 -14.56 -33.44
N VAL A 54 12.47 -14.25 -32.36
CA VAL A 54 13.88 -13.85 -32.36
C VAL A 54 14.66 -14.88 -31.54
N THR A 55 15.61 -15.57 -32.15
CA THR A 55 16.48 -16.52 -31.45
C THR A 55 17.62 -15.79 -30.74
N SER A 56 17.86 -16.13 -29.47
CA SER A 56 19.00 -15.63 -28.68
C SER A 56 19.56 -16.70 -27.75
N LYS A 57 20.81 -16.57 -27.29
CA LYS A 57 21.41 -17.55 -26.36
C LYS A 57 20.85 -17.37 -24.95
N ALA A 58 20.56 -18.47 -24.26
CA ALA A 58 19.95 -18.51 -22.93
C ALA A 58 20.64 -17.60 -21.90
N GLY A 59 21.98 -17.53 -21.91
CA GLY A 59 22.72 -16.66 -20.98
C GLY A 59 22.43 -15.16 -21.12
N TYR A 60 21.99 -14.69 -22.30
CA TYR A 60 21.55 -13.30 -22.48
C TYR A 60 20.07 -13.10 -22.11
N VAL A 61 19.30 -14.18 -22.11
CA VAL A 61 17.88 -14.17 -21.80
C VAL A 61 17.67 -14.20 -20.29
N ASP A 62 18.39 -15.05 -19.56
CA ASP A 62 18.24 -15.18 -18.10
C ASP A 62 18.64 -13.89 -17.37
N ASP A 63 19.71 -13.20 -17.81
CA ASP A 63 20.11 -11.90 -17.27
C ASP A 63 19.12 -10.78 -17.62
N LEU A 64 18.50 -10.87 -18.81
CA LEU A 64 17.60 -9.82 -19.29
C LEU A 64 16.16 -10.04 -18.81
N PHE A 65 15.70 -11.25 -18.56
CA PHE A 65 14.32 -11.58 -18.19
C PHE A 65 14.27 -12.16 -16.77
N ASP A 66 14.55 -11.35 -15.75
CA ASP A 66 14.16 -11.65 -14.36
C ASP A 66 12.62 -11.80 -14.25
N ASP A 67 12.16 -12.58 -13.25
CA ASP A 67 10.80 -12.95 -12.74
C ASP A 67 9.51 -12.58 -13.52
N ASP A 68 9.45 -11.47 -14.27
CA ASP A 68 8.28 -10.93 -14.98
C ASP A 68 8.11 -11.41 -16.43
N GLY A 69 9.11 -12.07 -17.01
CA GLY A 69 9.02 -12.75 -18.32
C GLY A 69 8.74 -11.85 -19.55
N MET A 70 8.70 -10.52 -19.39
CA MET A 70 8.38 -9.57 -20.45
C MET A 70 9.28 -8.32 -20.38
N ARG A 71 9.84 -7.92 -21.52
CA ARG A 71 10.61 -6.67 -21.66
C ARG A 71 9.99 -5.77 -22.71
N THR A 72 10.04 -4.47 -22.46
CA THR A 72 9.38 -3.47 -23.29
C THR A 72 10.35 -2.39 -23.77
N ALA A 73 10.07 -1.81 -24.93
CA ALA A 73 10.85 -0.74 -25.54
C ALA A 73 9.90 0.22 -26.26
N GLY A 74 10.12 1.52 -26.11
CA GLY A 74 9.38 2.55 -26.83
C GLY A 74 10.04 2.82 -28.18
N ALA A 75 9.22 3.10 -29.19
CA ALA A 75 9.69 3.56 -30.49
C ALA A 75 8.78 4.68 -31.01
N SER A 76 9.37 5.63 -31.72
CA SER A 76 8.68 6.80 -32.28
C SER A 76 8.08 6.55 -33.67
N SER A 77 8.48 5.47 -34.35
CA SER A 77 7.99 5.06 -35.66
C SER A 77 7.16 3.76 -35.57
N ALA A 78 6.19 3.61 -36.47
CA ALA A 78 5.38 2.40 -36.58
C ALA A 78 6.15 1.23 -37.22
N GLU A 79 7.12 1.54 -38.08
CA GLU A 79 8.07 0.58 -38.64
C GLU A 79 9.36 0.67 -37.82
N VAL A 80 9.67 -0.39 -37.09
CA VAL A 80 10.89 -0.50 -36.30
C VAL A 80 11.55 -1.82 -36.68
N ASP A 81 12.85 -1.80 -36.92
CA ASP A 81 13.61 -3.04 -37.05
C ASP A 81 13.74 -3.69 -35.67
N HIS A 82 12.74 -4.50 -35.34
CA HIS A 82 12.61 -5.13 -34.02
C HIS A 82 13.80 -6.03 -33.72
N SER A 83 14.31 -6.74 -34.72
CA SER A 83 15.46 -7.64 -34.61
C SER A 83 16.72 -6.87 -34.22
N ASN A 84 17.03 -5.77 -34.92
CA ASN A 84 18.22 -4.96 -34.62
C ASN A 84 18.10 -4.22 -33.28
N MET A 85 16.91 -3.72 -32.94
CA MET A 85 16.67 -3.04 -31.66
C MET A 85 16.88 -3.99 -30.47
N TRP A 86 16.32 -5.20 -30.53
CA TRP A 86 16.43 -6.18 -29.45
C TRP A 86 17.82 -6.80 -29.40
N GLN A 87 18.45 -7.10 -30.53
CA GLN A 87 19.84 -7.58 -30.55
C GLN A 87 20.80 -6.57 -29.92
N LYS A 88 20.60 -5.27 -30.14
CA LYS A 88 21.43 -4.23 -29.50
C LYS A 88 21.25 -4.22 -27.99
N LYS A 89 20.01 -4.32 -27.48
CA LYS A 89 19.72 -4.40 -26.05
C LYS A 89 20.29 -5.68 -25.41
N LEU A 90 20.11 -6.83 -26.05
CA LEU A 90 20.64 -8.13 -25.60
C LEU A 90 22.18 -8.13 -25.52
N LYS A 91 22.86 -7.54 -26.51
CA LYS A 91 24.34 -7.42 -26.52
C LYS A 91 24.90 -6.46 -25.45
N THR A 92 24.09 -5.51 -24.98
CA THR A 92 24.52 -4.53 -23.96
C THR A 92 24.50 -5.16 -22.54
N SER A 93 23.67 -6.17 -22.31
CA SER A 93 23.60 -6.94 -21.07
C SER A 93 24.69 -8.02 -21.06
N SER A 94 25.95 -7.61 -20.94
CA SER A 94 27.12 -8.50 -21.07
C SER A 94 27.64 -8.96 -19.71
N ARG A 95 26.90 -9.84 -19.04
CA ARG A 95 27.44 -10.80 -18.05
C ARG A 95 27.20 -12.23 -18.53
N ALA A 96 27.50 -12.48 -19.80
CA ALA A 96 27.32 -13.79 -20.41
C ALA A 96 28.14 -14.87 -19.69
N HIS A 97 27.47 -15.78 -18.99
CA HIS A 97 27.95 -17.16 -18.89
C HIS A 97 27.76 -17.81 -20.25
N GLU A 98 28.78 -18.52 -20.75
CA GLU A 98 28.71 -19.31 -21.98
C GLU A 98 27.72 -20.47 -21.81
N GLN A 99 26.43 -20.18 -21.95
CA GLN A 99 25.41 -21.20 -22.16
C GLN A 99 25.10 -21.30 -23.66
N THR A 100 25.11 -22.53 -24.16
CA THR A 100 24.99 -22.92 -25.57
C THR A 100 23.54 -23.21 -26.01
N ARG A 101 22.55 -23.00 -25.14
CA ARG A 101 21.14 -23.23 -25.51
C ARG A 101 20.58 -22.00 -26.21
N ASP A 102 20.06 -22.18 -27.41
CA ASP A 102 19.28 -21.15 -28.09
C ASP A 102 17.85 -21.16 -27.52
N VAL A 103 17.34 -19.97 -27.24
CA VAL A 103 15.98 -19.71 -26.74
C VAL A 103 15.27 -18.84 -27.76
N GLU A 104 14.05 -19.23 -28.13
CA GLU A 104 13.17 -18.45 -29.00
C GLU A 104 12.40 -17.43 -28.16
N LEU A 105 12.52 -16.16 -28.52
CA LEU A 105 11.81 -15.05 -27.90
C LEU A 105 10.71 -14.57 -28.83
N GLU A 106 9.50 -14.42 -28.32
CA GLU A 106 8.39 -13.85 -29.08
C GLU A 106 8.45 -12.31 -29.04
N ALA A 107 8.39 -11.67 -30.21
CA ALA A 107 8.36 -10.23 -30.34
C ALA A 107 6.95 -9.75 -30.76
N SER A 108 6.41 -8.82 -29.99
CA SER A 108 5.08 -8.24 -30.24
C SER A 108 5.12 -6.72 -30.14
N VAL A 109 4.31 -6.03 -30.95
CA VAL A 109 4.19 -4.57 -30.95
C VAL A 109 2.77 -4.13 -30.66
N ILE A 110 2.68 -3.07 -29.87
CA ILE A 110 1.43 -2.40 -29.54
C ILE A 110 1.06 -1.49 -30.71
N THR A 111 -0.11 -1.73 -31.31
CA THR A 111 -0.61 -1.02 -32.51
C THR A 111 -1.22 0.36 -32.21
N LEU A 112 -1.38 0.68 -30.93
CA LEU A 112 -2.02 1.90 -30.44
C LEU A 112 -1.08 3.10 -30.52
N LYS A 113 -1.51 4.14 -31.24
CA LYS A 113 -0.79 5.42 -31.29
C LYS A 113 -0.90 6.14 -29.95
N HIS A 114 0.21 6.75 -29.52
CA HIS A 114 0.31 7.52 -28.28
C HIS A 114 0.03 6.73 -26.99
N ALA A 115 0.08 5.40 -27.04
CA ALA A 115 -0.11 4.52 -25.87
C ALA A 115 0.74 4.93 -24.64
N ALA A 116 1.97 5.38 -24.89
CA ALA A 116 2.93 5.79 -23.87
C ALA A 116 2.83 7.28 -23.43
N ASN A 117 1.98 8.11 -24.05
CA ASN A 117 1.85 9.52 -23.70
C ASN A 117 1.35 9.73 -22.26
N ALA A 118 1.56 10.94 -21.74
CA ALA A 118 1.07 11.36 -20.42
C ALA A 118 -0.44 11.64 -20.44
N ASP A 119 -1.05 11.51 -19.26
CA ASP A 119 -2.42 11.93 -18.93
C ASP A 119 -3.51 11.40 -19.87
N ASP A 120 -4.49 12.25 -20.22
CA ASP A 120 -5.64 11.90 -21.04
C ASP A 120 -5.26 11.57 -22.50
N ALA A 121 -4.03 11.90 -22.91
CA ALA A 121 -3.48 11.53 -24.21
C ALA A 121 -2.85 10.12 -24.22
N GLY A 122 -2.68 9.50 -23.04
CA GLY A 122 -2.15 8.15 -22.86
C GLY A 122 -3.24 7.10 -22.66
N LEU A 123 -2.88 5.81 -22.75
CA LEU A 123 -3.84 4.72 -22.62
C LEU A 123 -4.34 4.51 -21.18
N ILE A 124 -3.49 4.81 -20.18
CA ILE A 124 -3.71 4.39 -18.78
C ILE A 124 -4.73 5.26 -18.04
N ASN A 125 -4.60 6.61 -18.07
CA ASN A 125 -5.47 7.50 -17.30
C ASN A 125 -6.95 7.39 -17.73
N PRO A 126 -7.28 7.37 -19.04
CA PRO A 126 -8.66 7.23 -19.49
C PRO A 126 -9.28 5.87 -19.14
N LEU A 127 -8.51 4.78 -19.20
CA LEU A 127 -8.95 3.45 -18.76
C LEU A 127 -9.19 3.43 -17.24
N LEU A 128 -8.31 4.07 -16.46
CA LEU A 128 -8.46 4.20 -15.02
C LEU A 128 -9.76 4.90 -14.64
N LYS A 129 -10.03 6.06 -15.24
CA LYS A 129 -11.25 6.84 -14.99
C LYS A 129 -12.50 5.99 -15.24
N LYS A 130 -12.52 5.19 -16.30
CA LYS A 130 -13.65 4.28 -16.61
C LYS A 130 -13.76 3.09 -15.65
N VAL A 131 -12.66 2.52 -15.20
CA VAL A 131 -12.67 1.42 -14.20
C VAL A 131 -13.15 1.92 -12.83
N GLN A 132 -12.71 3.12 -12.41
CA GLN A 132 -13.16 3.75 -11.17
C GLN A 132 -14.65 4.14 -11.19
N GLN A 133 -15.18 4.48 -12.36
CA GLN A 133 -16.62 4.69 -12.57
C GLN A 133 -17.42 3.38 -12.64
N HIS A 134 -16.79 2.22 -12.36
CA HIS A 134 -17.36 0.88 -12.50
C HIS A 134 -17.90 0.55 -13.91
N LEU A 135 -17.42 1.26 -14.94
CA LEU A 135 -17.81 1.03 -16.33
C LEU A 135 -17.01 -0.10 -16.97
N LEU A 136 -15.79 -0.38 -16.49
CA LEU A 136 -14.90 -1.43 -16.98
C LEU A 136 -14.47 -2.37 -15.84
N PRO A 137 -14.30 -3.68 -16.11
CA PRO A 137 -13.73 -4.60 -15.15
C PRO A 137 -12.22 -4.39 -14.99
N GLU A 138 -11.69 -4.65 -13.78
CA GLU A 138 -10.25 -4.56 -13.47
C GLU A 138 -9.38 -5.49 -14.34
N LYS A 139 -9.99 -6.53 -14.93
CA LYS A 139 -9.34 -7.46 -15.88
C LYS A 139 -8.78 -6.80 -17.14
N VAL A 140 -9.16 -5.57 -17.46
CA VAL A 140 -8.64 -4.83 -18.63
C VAL A 140 -7.12 -4.62 -18.53
N PHE A 141 -6.57 -4.51 -17.32
CA PHE A 141 -5.14 -4.30 -17.13
C PHE A 141 -4.30 -5.56 -17.21
N THR A 142 -4.93 -6.75 -17.21
CA THR A 142 -4.23 -8.02 -17.48
C THR A 142 -4.01 -8.24 -18.97
N ILE A 143 -4.64 -7.44 -19.84
CA ILE A 143 -4.45 -7.53 -21.28
C ILE A 143 -2.98 -7.24 -21.61
N PRO A 144 -2.31 -8.08 -22.43
CA PRO A 144 -0.87 -7.95 -22.72
C PRO A 144 -0.47 -6.55 -23.24
N ALA A 145 -1.32 -5.92 -24.08
CA ALA A 145 -1.10 -4.56 -24.55
C ALA A 145 -0.98 -3.54 -23.39
N VAL A 146 -1.93 -3.57 -22.46
CA VAL A 146 -1.97 -2.64 -21.32
C VAL A 146 -0.82 -2.93 -20.36
N LYS A 147 -0.55 -4.21 -20.08
CA LYS A 147 0.58 -4.64 -19.24
C LYS A 147 1.92 -4.17 -19.81
N ALA A 148 2.11 -4.23 -21.13
CA ALA A 148 3.34 -3.78 -21.77
C ALA A 148 3.54 -2.26 -21.67
N VAL A 149 2.48 -1.45 -21.84
CA VAL A 149 2.58 0.02 -21.63
C VAL A 149 2.95 0.34 -20.18
N ILE A 150 2.35 -0.37 -19.22
CA ILE A 150 2.61 -0.23 -17.79
C ILE A 150 4.09 -0.53 -17.48
N LEU A 151 4.60 -1.69 -17.91
CA LEU A 151 5.99 -2.09 -17.69
C LEU A 151 6.98 -1.11 -18.32
N TYR A 152 6.65 -0.59 -19.50
CA TYR A 152 7.46 0.43 -20.16
C TYR A 152 7.55 1.71 -19.34
N LYS A 153 6.42 2.22 -18.84
CA LYS A 153 6.41 3.42 -17.97
C LYS A 153 7.13 3.16 -16.64
N TRP A 154 6.94 1.98 -16.06
CA TRP A 154 7.59 1.59 -14.82
C TRP A 154 9.12 1.65 -14.90
N THR A 155 9.68 0.98 -15.91
CA THR A 155 11.13 0.85 -16.10
C THR A 155 11.78 2.12 -16.63
N SER A 156 11.06 2.92 -17.42
CA SER A 156 11.62 4.12 -18.06
C SER A 156 11.80 5.29 -17.08
N TRP A 157 10.78 5.58 -16.28
CA TRP A 157 10.79 6.77 -15.42
C TRP A 157 10.20 6.51 -14.03
N ALA A 158 9.28 5.55 -13.88
CA ALA A 158 8.53 5.47 -12.64
C ALA A 158 9.37 5.04 -11.43
N GLN A 159 10.30 4.12 -11.64
CA GLN A 159 11.22 3.66 -10.59
C GLN A 159 12.11 4.80 -10.05
N GLN A 160 12.62 5.66 -10.92
CA GLN A 160 13.48 6.77 -10.51
C GLN A 160 12.71 7.79 -9.66
N LEU A 161 11.49 8.12 -10.07
CA LEU A 161 10.66 9.04 -9.29
C LEU A 161 10.23 8.41 -7.96
N LEU A 162 9.97 7.11 -7.91
CA LEU A 162 9.67 6.42 -6.65
C LEU A 162 10.84 6.54 -5.66
N TRP A 163 12.08 6.35 -6.10
CA TRP A 163 13.24 6.53 -5.23
C TRP A 163 13.41 7.97 -4.76
N LEU A 164 13.06 8.95 -5.60
CA LEU A 164 13.03 10.36 -5.21
C LEU A 164 11.96 10.62 -4.15
N GLU A 165 10.74 10.07 -4.31
CA GLU A 165 9.68 10.14 -3.31
C GLU A 165 10.10 9.49 -1.98
N VAL A 166 10.73 8.31 -2.02
CA VAL A 166 11.29 7.65 -0.84
C VAL A 166 12.35 8.52 -0.16
N ALA A 167 13.19 9.22 -0.94
CA ALA A 167 14.19 10.13 -0.38
C ALA A 167 13.56 11.34 0.32
N PHE A 168 12.54 11.96 -0.27
CA PHE A 168 11.78 13.04 0.38
C PHE A 168 11.04 12.57 1.64
N TYR A 169 10.47 11.37 1.60
CA TYR A 169 9.85 10.78 2.78
C TYR A 169 10.87 10.47 3.88
N ALA A 170 12.03 9.92 3.54
CA ALA A 170 13.11 9.69 4.50
C ALA A 170 13.59 11.00 5.13
N LEU A 171 13.72 12.07 4.33
CA LEU A 171 14.04 13.40 4.83
C LEU A 171 12.97 13.91 5.81
N TRP A 172 11.68 13.70 5.49
CA TRP A 172 10.58 14.07 6.39
C TRP A 172 10.63 13.28 7.70
N LEU A 173 10.77 11.95 7.62
CA LEU A 173 10.79 11.05 8.77
C LEU A 173 11.97 11.33 9.71
N PHE A 174 13.20 11.36 9.17
CA PHE A 174 14.39 11.58 9.96
C PHE A 174 14.52 13.02 10.43
N GLY A 175 14.09 14.00 9.62
CA GLY A 175 14.01 15.40 10.02
C GLY A 175 13.08 15.58 11.22
N PHE A 176 11.88 14.98 11.17
CA PHE A 176 10.94 15.03 12.28
C PHE A 176 11.44 14.28 13.53
N GLN A 177 12.07 13.12 13.35
CA GLN A 177 12.66 12.38 14.47
C GLN A 177 13.79 13.15 15.16
N ALA A 178 14.65 13.80 14.38
CA ALA A 178 15.70 14.67 14.90
C ALA A 178 15.12 15.87 15.65
N PHE A 179 14.04 16.47 15.13
CA PHE A 179 13.30 17.53 15.82
C PHE A 179 12.78 17.07 17.18
N VAL A 180 12.08 15.93 17.26
CA VAL A 180 11.53 15.41 18.52
C VAL A 180 12.63 15.15 19.56
N LEU A 181 13.75 14.55 19.14
CA LEU A 181 14.88 14.26 20.04
C LEU A 181 15.55 15.52 20.56
N LEU A 182 15.70 16.55 19.71
CA LEU A 182 16.31 17.82 20.12
C LEU A 182 15.34 18.68 20.95
N PHE A 183 14.04 18.58 20.71
CA PHE A 183 12.99 19.31 21.44
C PHE A 183 12.84 18.82 22.89
N GLN A 184 13.02 17.53 23.16
CA GLN A 184 12.86 16.96 24.51
C GLN A 184 13.77 17.63 25.56
N ASP A 185 14.96 18.09 25.16
CA ASP A 185 15.95 18.74 26.03
C ASP A 185 15.86 20.27 26.02
N GLU A 186 14.83 20.85 25.36
CA GLU A 186 14.75 22.28 25.13
C GLU A 186 14.12 23.05 26.31
N ASP A 187 14.69 24.21 26.64
CA ASP A 187 14.10 25.15 27.59
C ASP A 187 12.86 25.84 26.98
N THR A 188 11.67 25.35 27.32
CA THR A 188 10.36 25.82 26.83
C THR A 188 10.04 27.30 27.13
N LYS A 189 10.84 27.98 27.95
CA LYS A 189 10.66 29.38 28.36
C LYS A 189 11.43 30.40 27.51
N ARG A 190 12.34 29.95 26.64
CA ARG A 190 13.17 30.87 25.81
C ARG A 190 12.37 31.40 24.62
N SER A 191 12.64 32.66 24.26
CA SER A 191 12.09 33.25 23.04
C SER A 191 12.80 32.70 21.80
N LEU A 192 12.16 32.77 20.62
CA LEU A 192 12.74 32.29 19.37
C LEU A 192 14.14 32.86 19.01
N PRO A 193 14.44 34.16 19.20
CA PRO A 193 15.79 34.68 18.96
C PRO A 193 16.84 34.14 19.95
N GLU A 194 16.45 33.87 21.21
CA GLU A 194 17.33 33.25 22.20
C GLU A 194 17.57 31.76 21.91
N LEU A 195 16.58 31.08 21.31
CA LEU A 195 16.74 29.72 20.81
C LEU A 195 17.77 29.69 19.67
N LEU A 196 17.61 30.58 18.67
CA LEU A 196 18.50 30.66 17.51
C LEU A 196 19.94 31.06 17.86
N ALA A 197 20.16 31.65 19.04
CA ALA A 197 21.51 31.90 19.55
C ALA A 197 22.24 30.63 20.00
N THR A 198 21.50 29.52 20.22
CA THR A 198 22.06 28.25 20.68
C THR A 198 22.21 27.28 19.51
N THR A 199 23.34 26.56 19.43
CA THR A 199 23.60 25.56 18.38
C THR A 199 22.52 24.47 18.31
N ARG A 200 22.00 24.03 19.46
CA ARG A 200 20.90 23.05 19.54
C ARG A 200 19.57 23.61 19.03
N GLY A 201 19.30 24.89 19.30
CA GLY A 201 18.11 25.58 18.84
C GLY A 201 18.10 25.87 17.34
N ILE A 202 19.26 26.15 16.76
CA ILE A 202 19.43 26.14 15.30
C ILE A 202 19.14 24.74 14.76
N GLY A 203 19.64 23.69 15.45
CA GLY A 203 19.36 22.30 15.10
C GLY A 203 17.88 21.93 15.08
N THR A 204 17.09 22.35 16.08
CA THR A 204 15.65 22.08 16.13
C THR A 204 14.91 22.74 14.97
N VAL A 205 15.19 24.01 14.71
CA VAL A 205 14.56 24.76 13.60
C VAL A 205 14.97 24.19 12.23
N VAL A 206 16.24 23.81 12.05
CA VAL A 206 16.71 23.19 10.80
C VAL A 206 16.07 21.83 10.57
N ALA A 207 15.96 21.00 11.63
CA ALA A 207 15.32 19.68 11.54
C ALA A 207 13.83 19.79 11.20
N GLU A 208 13.14 20.75 11.79
CA GLU A 208 11.74 21.07 11.47
C GLU A 208 11.57 21.62 10.05
N ALA A 209 12.44 22.53 9.61
CA ALA A 209 12.44 23.04 8.25
C ALA A 209 12.69 21.92 7.22
N ALA A 210 13.61 20.99 7.53
CA ALA A 210 13.85 19.81 6.72
C ALA A 210 12.62 18.90 6.67
N ALA A 211 11.89 18.73 7.78
CA ALA A 211 10.64 17.97 7.83
C ALA A 211 9.55 18.61 6.95
N LEU A 212 9.36 19.93 7.04
CA LEU A 212 8.40 20.66 6.19
C LEU A 212 8.79 20.60 4.71
N PHE A 213 10.07 20.70 4.40
CA PHE A 213 10.57 20.58 3.03
C PHE A 213 10.34 19.16 2.47
N GLY A 214 10.60 18.12 3.27
CA GLY A 214 10.31 16.73 2.90
C GLY A 214 8.81 16.46 2.68
N MET A 215 7.93 17.17 3.40
CA MET A 215 6.47 17.07 3.25
C MET A 215 5.93 17.76 1.99
N ALA A 216 6.57 18.83 1.51
CA ALA A 216 6.01 19.70 0.47
C ALA A 216 5.65 18.99 -0.86
N PRO A 217 6.48 18.07 -1.41
CA PRO A 217 6.12 17.33 -2.62
C PRO A 217 4.85 16.47 -2.44
N PHE A 218 4.65 15.87 -1.27
CA PHE A 218 3.47 15.05 -0.99
C PHE A 218 2.19 15.89 -0.91
N LEU A 219 2.27 17.07 -0.29
CA LEU A 219 1.14 17.98 -0.23
C LEU A 219 0.76 18.50 -1.63
N TRP A 220 1.75 18.72 -2.50
CA TRP A 220 1.51 19.06 -3.90
C TRP A 220 0.82 17.93 -4.66
N ILE A 221 1.30 16.69 -4.53
CA ILE A 221 0.69 15.51 -5.15
C ILE A 221 -0.78 15.37 -4.71
N GLU A 222 -1.05 15.49 -3.41
CA GLU A 222 -2.42 15.38 -2.89
C GLU A 222 -3.32 16.53 -3.39
N ALA A 223 -2.82 17.76 -3.46
CA ALA A 223 -3.58 18.88 -4.02
C ALA A 223 -3.92 18.67 -5.50
N CYS A 224 -2.99 18.12 -6.29
CA CYS A 224 -3.24 17.74 -7.68
C CYS A 224 -4.30 16.64 -7.79
N THR A 225 -4.22 15.59 -6.95
CA THR A 225 -5.21 14.51 -6.94
C THR A 225 -6.59 15.01 -6.55
N LEU A 226 -6.70 15.90 -5.56
CA LEU A 226 -7.97 16.48 -5.12
C LEU A 226 -8.63 17.29 -6.24
N LYS A 227 -7.84 17.99 -7.04
CA LYS A 227 -8.33 18.75 -8.20
C LYS A 227 -8.87 17.84 -9.29
N GLU A 228 -8.23 16.70 -9.54
CA GLU A 228 -8.62 15.78 -10.62
C GLU A 228 -9.81 14.88 -10.24
N TYR A 229 -9.86 14.40 -9.00
CA TYR A 229 -10.88 13.45 -8.54
C TYR A 229 -12.07 14.11 -7.80
N GLY A 230 -11.92 15.35 -7.36
CA GLY A 230 -12.91 16.06 -6.56
C GLY A 230 -13.01 15.52 -5.12
N VAL A 231 -13.66 16.28 -4.24
CA VAL A 231 -13.68 16.01 -2.78
C VAL A 231 -14.31 14.66 -2.43
N PHE A 232 -15.39 14.27 -3.10
CA PHE A 232 -16.12 13.03 -2.80
C PHE A 232 -15.46 11.77 -3.35
N GLY A 233 -14.79 11.86 -4.50
CA GLY A 233 -14.02 10.74 -5.06
C GLY A 233 -12.69 10.50 -4.34
N TRP A 234 -12.13 11.57 -3.75
CA TRP A 234 -10.86 11.55 -3.05
C TRP A 234 -10.98 11.14 -1.56
N ALA A 235 -12.15 11.26 -0.93
CA ALA A 235 -12.34 11.02 0.52
C ALA A 235 -12.30 9.53 0.93
N SER A 236 -11.13 8.91 0.82
CA SER A 236 -10.85 7.58 1.38
C SER A 236 -10.28 7.70 2.81
N ILE A 237 -10.41 6.64 3.62
CA ILE A 237 -9.89 6.63 5.00
C ILE A 237 -8.38 6.91 5.05
N TRP A 238 -7.65 6.43 4.04
CA TRP A 238 -6.21 6.61 3.90
C TRP A 238 -5.86 8.07 3.58
N ASN A 239 -6.61 8.69 2.67
CA ASN A 239 -6.39 10.09 2.30
C ASN A 239 -6.75 11.05 3.44
N VAL A 240 -7.78 10.71 4.24
CA VAL A 240 -8.11 11.45 5.46
C VAL A 240 -6.99 11.35 6.49
N MET A 241 -6.41 10.15 6.68
CA MET A 241 -5.24 9.98 7.56
C MET A 241 -4.03 10.77 7.05
N ASP A 242 -3.82 10.84 5.74
CA ASP A 242 -2.75 11.63 5.13
C ASP A 242 -2.93 13.13 5.35
N VAL A 243 -4.15 13.65 5.15
CA VAL A 243 -4.45 15.06 5.46
C VAL A 243 -4.32 15.36 6.94
N ALA A 244 -4.74 14.44 7.82
CA ALA A 244 -4.53 14.60 9.26
C ALA A 244 -3.04 14.71 9.61
N MET A 245 -2.16 13.94 8.96
CA MET A 245 -0.71 14.06 9.14
C MET A 245 -0.16 15.42 8.71
N TYR A 246 -0.60 15.94 7.56
CA TYR A 246 -0.12 17.24 7.07
C TYR A 246 -0.61 18.38 7.96
N ILE A 247 -1.88 18.36 8.35
CA ILE A 247 -2.45 19.36 9.27
C ILE A 247 -1.71 19.32 10.61
N ASN A 248 -1.47 18.13 11.16
CA ASN A 248 -0.75 17.98 12.41
C ASN A 248 0.70 18.47 12.31
N GLN A 249 1.41 18.16 11.21
CA GLN A 249 2.77 18.67 10.97
C GLN A 249 2.82 20.21 10.92
N VAL A 250 1.87 20.83 10.21
CA VAL A 250 1.78 22.30 10.12
C VAL A 250 1.41 22.90 11.47
N ALA A 251 0.49 22.28 12.22
CA ALA A 251 0.12 22.72 13.56
C ALA A 251 1.32 22.70 14.52
N ILE A 252 2.11 21.63 14.52
CA ILE A 252 3.35 21.52 15.30
C ILE A 252 4.31 22.65 14.91
N ALA A 253 4.51 22.87 13.60
CA ALA A 253 5.41 23.91 13.11
C ALA A 253 4.97 25.33 13.52
N VAL A 254 3.68 25.63 13.44
CA VAL A 254 3.14 26.93 13.86
C VAL A 254 3.25 27.10 15.37
N MET A 255 3.01 26.05 16.16
CA MET A 255 3.14 26.12 17.62
C MET A 255 4.60 26.29 18.07
N HIS A 256 5.53 25.57 17.45
CA HIS A 256 6.96 25.65 17.77
C HIS A 256 7.60 26.97 17.29
N LEU A 257 7.44 27.33 16.02
CA LEU A 257 7.99 28.59 15.45
C LEU A 257 7.24 29.83 15.95
N GLY A 258 5.93 29.74 16.17
CA GLY A 258 5.16 30.82 16.76
C GLY A 258 5.36 30.97 18.27
N ARG A 259 6.04 30.01 18.91
CA ARG A 259 6.18 29.90 20.38
C ARG A 259 4.85 30.01 21.13
N PHE A 260 3.76 29.62 20.49
CA PHE A 260 2.45 29.61 21.10
C PHE A 260 2.31 28.33 21.92
N ASN A 261 2.16 28.47 23.24
CA ASN A 261 1.80 27.37 24.13
C ASN A 261 2.80 26.19 24.15
N VAL A 262 4.10 26.45 23.98
CA VAL A 262 5.17 25.42 23.96
C VAL A 262 5.26 24.63 25.26
N SER A 263 4.87 25.25 26.38
CA SER A 263 4.82 24.58 27.69
C SER A 263 3.56 23.72 27.89
N SER A 264 2.65 23.65 26.92
CA SER A 264 1.43 22.86 27.06
C SER A 264 1.66 21.40 26.69
N ASP A 265 1.01 20.51 27.46
CA ASP A 265 1.00 19.06 27.19
C ASP A 265 0.45 18.72 25.80
N LEU A 266 -0.34 19.63 25.20
CA LEU A 266 -0.91 19.47 23.87
C LEU A 266 0.17 19.29 22.80
N LEU A 267 1.26 20.05 22.84
CA LEU A 267 2.33 19.93 21.85
C LEU A 267 3.00 18.55 21.92
N SER A 268 3.25 18.05 23.13
CA SER A 268 3.78 16.71 23.36
C SER A 268 2.86 15.62 22.83
N VAL A 269 1.54 15.76 23.02
CA VAL A 269 0.53 14.83 22.49
C VAL A 269 0.52 14.85 20.95
N LEU A 270 0.53 16.04 20.34
CA LEU A 270 0.52 16.18 18.87
C LEU A 270 1.78 15.59 18.24
N MET A 271 2.97 15.82 18.85
CA MET A 271 4.22 15.23 18.40
C MET A 271 4.21 13.70 18.52
N ALA A 272 3.76 13.15 19.65
CA ALA A 272 3.66 11.70 19.85
C ALA A 272 2.75 11.05 18.79
N PHE A 273 1.60 11.67 18.51
CA PHE A 273 0.69 11.21 17.46
C PHE A 273 1.32 11.29 16.07
N GLN A 274 2.07 12.36 15.78
CA GLN A 274 2.76 12.52 14.50
C GLN A 274 3.82 11.45 14.28
N VAL A 275 4.62 11.11 15.30
CA VAL A 275 5.61 10.02 15.21
C VAL A 275 4.92 8.71 14.83
N LEU A 276 3.83 8.35 15.53
CA LEU A 276 3.09 7.13 15.25
C LEU A 276 2.52 7.12 13.83
N LEU A 277 1.89 8.22 13.40
CA LEU A 277 1.30 8.30 12.07
C LEU A 277 2.35 8.18 10.96
N LEU A 278 3.50 8.85 11.08
CA LEU A 278 4.57 8.77 10.09
C LEU A 278 5.13 7.35 9.94
N TRP A 279 5.40 6.68 11.06
CA TRP A 279 5.93 5.32 11.06
C TRP A 279 4.91 4.28 10.60
N ILE A 280 3.65 4.40 11.01
CA ILE A 280 2.62 3.40 10.68
C ILE A 280 2.12 3.61 9.25
N ASN A 281 1.70 4.82 8.88
CA ASN A 281 0.96 5.03 7.64
C ASN A 281 1.87 5.00 6.41
N LYS A 282 2.94 5.82 6.41
CA LYS A 282 3.78 6.00 5.21
C LYS A 282 4.82 4.90 5.00
N VAL A 283 5.40 4.31 6.06
CA VAL A 283 6.30 3.14 5.88
C VAL A 283 5.54 1.96 5.28
N GLN A 284 4.29 1.74 5.72
CA GLN A 284 3.44 0.69 5.16
C GLN A 284 3.10 0.96 3.69
N TYR A 285 2.82 2.21 3.33
CA TYR A 285 2.62 2.61 1.93
C TYR A 285 3.83 2.24 1.04
N PHE A 286 5.05 2.62 1.42
CA PHE A 286 6.24 2.30 0.61
C PHE A 286 6.59 0.81 0.60
N SER A 287 6.30 0.08 1.69
CA SER A 287 6.44 -1.38 1.72
C SER A 287 5.57 -2.07 0.66
N ARG A 288 4.35 -1.55 0.40
CA ARG A 288 3.46 -2.07 -0.65
C ARG A 288 4.05 -1.89 -2.05
N VAL A 289 4.69 -0.74 -2.29
CA VAL A 289 5.23 -0.36 -3.61
C VAL A 289 6.53 -1.10 -3.93
N LEU A 290 7.41 -1.28 -2.95
CA LEU A 290 8.74 -1.88 -3.17
C LEU A 290 8.71 -3.41 -3.30
N GLN A 291 7.73 -4.09 -2.68
CA GLN A 291 7.60 -5.55 -2.80
C GLN A 291 6.14 -6.01 -2.95
N PRO A 292 5.49 -5.75 -4.10
CA PRO A 292 4.10 -6.11 -4.36
C PRO A 292 3.81 -7.61 -4.17
N ALA A 293 4.78 -8.47 -4.53
CA ALA A 293 4.64 -9.92 -4.48
C ALA A 293 4.92 -10.54 -3.09
N LYS A 294 5.67 -9.84 -2.22
CA LYS A 294 6.11 -10.38 -0.93
C LYS A 294 5.33 -9.80 0.26
N ASN A 295 4.65 -8.66 0.12
CA ASN A 295 4.10 -7.97 1.29
C ASN A 295 2.67 -7.41 1.15
N PRO A 296 1.64 -8.23 0.82
CA PRO A 296 0.23 -7.82 0.92
C PRO A 296 -0.27 -7.87 2.38
N PHE A 297 0.58 -7.50 3.36
CA PHE A 297 0.27 -7.64 4.78
C PHE A 297 -0.97 -6.81 5.15
N ILE A 298 -1.04 -5.55 4.70
CA ILE A 298 -2.17 -4.67 5.01
C ILE A 298 -3.44 -5.11 4.31
N ASP A 299 -3.39 -5.50 3.04
CA ASP A 299 -4.59 -5.99 2.38
C ASP A 299 -5.08 -7.27 3.09
N THR A 300 -4.17 -8.19 3.43
CA THR A 300 -4.51 -9.36 4.27
C THR A 300 -5.14 -8.95 5.59
N LEU A 301 -4.53 -8.03 6.32
CA LEU A 301 -5.02 -7.54 7.59
C LEU A 301 -6.41 -6.91 7.47
N THR A 302 -6.69 -6.10 6.46
CA THR A 302 -8.00 -5.45 6.26
C THR A 302 -9.11 -6.48 6.09
N VAL A 303 -8.89 -7.55 5.33
CA VAL A 303 -9.90 -8.62 5.20
C VAL A 303 -10.01 -9.46 6.45
N VAL A 304 -8.89 -9.77 7.11
CA VAL A 304 -8.95 -10.47 8.39
C VAL A 304 -9.77 -9.65 9.38
N ILE A 305 -9.55 -8.34 9.49
CA ILE A 305 -10.32 -7.43 10.34
C ILE A 305 -11.80 -7.43 9.94
N GLU A 306 -12.11 -7.38 8.64
CA GLU A 306 -13.49 -7.40 8.15
C GLU A 306 -14.21 -8.71 8.52
N ASP A 307 -13.50 -9.83 8.47
CA ASP A 307 -14.01 -11.14 8.87
C ASP A 307 -14.17 -11.26 10.40
N VAL A 308 -13.23 -10.71 11.19
CA VAL A 308 -13.24 -10.84 12.67
C VAL A 308 -13.94 -9.70 13.41
N LYS A 309 -14.40 -8.63 12.74
CA LYS A 309 -14.91 -7.42 13.43
C LYS A 309 -16.04 -7.68 14.42
N TRP A 310 -16.96 -8.59 14.10
CA TRP A 310 -18.06 -8.96 14.99
C TRP A 310 -17.58 -9.76 16.19
N PHE A 311 -16.55 -10.59 16.00
CA PHE A 311 -15.91 -11.31 17.08
C PHE A 311 -15.12 -10.35 18.00
N LEU A 312 -14.38 -9.39 17.43
CA LEU A 312 -13.71 -8.33 18.20
C LEU A 312 -14.70 -7.49 19.00
N PHE A 313 -15.86 -7.18 18.42
CA PHE A 313 -16.94 -6.49 19.13
C PHE A 313 -17.44 -7.30 20.34
N LEU A 314 -17.66 -8.61 20.18
CA LEU A 314 -18.00 -9.51 21.28
C LEU A 314 -16.91 -9.55 22.37
N LEU A 315 -15.63 -9.57 21.96
CA LEU A 315 -14.50 -9.54 22.87
C LEU A 315 -14.45 -8.24 23.70
N VAL A 316 -14.68 -7.08 23.07
CA VAL A 316 -14.75 -5.79 23.79
C VAL A 316 -15.94 -5.75 24.75
N LEU A 317 -17.10 -6.27 24.33
CA LEU A 317 -18.30 -6.29 25.17
C LEU A 317 -18.15 -7.19 26.40
N THR A 318 -17.54 -8.36 26.23
CA THR A 318 -17.24 -9.27 27.34
C THR A 318 -16.16 -8.71 28.26
N LEU A 319 -15.11 -8.08 27.70
CA LEU A 319 -14.09 -7.37 28.48
C LEU A 319 -14.71 -6.26 29.33
N TRP A 320 -15.60 -5.46 28.75
CA TRP A 320 -16.32 -4.41 29.47
C TRP A 320 -17.18 -4.97 30.61
N GLY A 321 -17.85 -6.11 30.38
CA GLY A 321 -18.62 -6.81 31.40
C GLY A 321 -17.77 -7.25 32.60
N PHE A 322 -16.60 -7.84 32.34
CA PHE A 322 -15.67 -8.24 33.39
C PHE A 322 -15.01 -7.04 34.08
N ALA A 323 -14.66 -5.99 33.35
CA ALA A 323 -14.11 -4.76 33.93
C ALA A 323 -15.10 -4.11 34.91
N CYS A 324 -16.39 -4.06 34.56
CA CYS A 324 -17.45 -3.61 35.45
C CYS A 324 -17.58 -4.51 36.69
N ALA A 325 -17.51 -5.84 36.51
CA ALA A 325 -17.61 -6.79 37.61
C ALA A 325 -16.44 -6.65 38.61
N PHE A 326 -15.20 -6.53 38.12
CA PHE A 326 -14.04 -6.26 38.97
C PHE A 326 -14.13 -4.89 39.64
N TYR A 327 -14.54 -3.85 38.93
CA TYR A 327 -14.74 -2.52 39.51
C TYR A 327 -15.73 -2.51 40.69
N ILE A 328 -16.83 -3.27 40.57
CA ILE A 328 -17.80 -3.41 41.67
C ILE A 328 -17.22 -4.24 42.82
N LEU A 329 -16.50 -5.32 42.51
CA LEU A 329 -15.93 -6.22 43.52
C LEU A 329 -14.86 -5.52 44.38
N PHE A 330 -14.02 -4.69 43.77
CA PHE A 330 -12.96 -3.91 44.44
C PHE A 330 -13.44 -2.56 44.99
N ARG A 331 -14.76 -2.33 45.08
CA ARG A 331 -15.33 -1.06 45.56
C ARG A 331 -14.83 -0.67 46.96
N HIS A 332 -14.60 -1.65 47.84
CA HIS A 332 -14.13 -1.40 49.21
C HIS A 332 -12.60 -1.35 49.33
N ASP A 333 -11.87 -1.80 48.30
CA ASP A 333 -10.41 -1.94 48.29
C ASP A 333 -9.76 -0.86 47.41
N GLN A 334 -10.21 0.40 47.55
CA GLN A 334 -9.72 1.54 46.76
C GLN A 334 -8.27 1.96 47.07
N GLN A 335 -7.57 1.22 47.94
CA GLN A 335 -6.16 1.43 48.24
C GLN A 335 -5.26 1.02 47.06
N HIS A 336 -5.72 0.14 46.18
CA HIS A 336 -5.03 -0.24 44.95
C HIS A 336 -5.50 0.62 43.76
N GLU A 337 -4.55 1.25 43.05
CA GLU A 337 -4.87 2.17 41.95
C GLU A 337 -5.53 1.47 40.75
N GLU A 338 -5.28 0.17 40.59
CA GLU A 338 -5.61 -0.65 39.42
C GLU A 338 -7.12 -0.82 39.18
N PHE A 339 -7.94 -0.67 40.23
CA PHE A 339 -9.41 -0.74 40.14
C PHE A 339 -10.12 0.50 40.70
N ARG A 340 -9.39 1.59 40.97
CA ARG A 340 -9.97 2.80 41.57
C ARG A 340 -10.95 3.52 40.66
N THR A 341 -10.71 3.48 39.34
CA THR A 341 -11.56 4.11 38.34
C THR A 341 -11.97 3.09 37.28
N ILE A 342 -13.10 3.32 36.61
CA ILE A 342 -13.57 2.43 35.54
C ILE A 342 -12.54 2.33 34.40
N GLY A 343 -11.85 3.43 34.08
CA GLY A 343 -10.79 3.43 33.07
C GLY A 343 -9.58 2.59 33.47
N ALA A 344 -9.13 2.71 34.73
CA ALA A 344 -8.08 1.85 35.26
C ALA A 344 -8.52 0.39 35.28
N ALA A 345 -9.76 0.09 35.68
CA ALA A 345 -10.29 -1.27 35.69
C ALA A 345 -10.32 -1.90 34.28
N VAL A 346 -10.71 -1.14 33.26
CA VAL A 346 -10.65 -1.58 31.86
C VAL A 346 -9.20 -1.85 31.43
N LEU A 347 -8.27 -0.93 31.72
CA LEU A 347 -6.85 -1.09 31.36
C LEU A 347 -6.22 -2.31 32.05
N THR A 348 -6.50 -2.50 33.33
CA THR A 348 -6.08 -3.66 34.12
C THR A 348 -6.66 -4.94 33.53
N THR A 349 -7.95 -4.95 33.18
CA THR A 349 -8.61 -6.10 32.55
C THR A 349 -8.04 -6.40 31.15
N VAL A 350 -7.65 -5.40 30.36
CA VAL A 350 -6.92 -5.60 29.09
C VAL A 350 -5.53 -6.17 29.33
N THR A 351 -4.82 -5.70 30.36
CA THR A 351 -3.49 -6.20 30.71
C THR A 351 -3.57 -7.67 31.16
N MET A 352 -4.61 -8.03 31.91
CA MET A 352 -4.91 -9.41 32.29
C MET A 352 -5.21 -10.30 31.06
N LEU A 353 -5.84 -9.77 30.00
CA LEU A 353 -6.10 -10.51 28.75
C LEU A 353 -4.80 -10.93 28.05
N LEU A 354 -3.78 -10.08 28.11
CA LEU A 354 -2.46 -10.31 27.52
C LEU A 354 -1.55 -11.19 28.40
N GLY A 355 -2.06 -11.69 29.53
CA GLY A 355 -1.33 -12.58 30.44
C GLY A 355 -0.68 -11.89 31.64
N GLY A 356 -0.86 -10.57 31.81
CA GLY A 356 -0.37 -9.81 32.97
C GLY A 356 -1.27 -9.94 34.20
N VAL A 357 -1.47 -11.16 34.71
CA VAL A 357 -2.32 -11.41 35.88
C VAL A 357 -1.52 -11.29 37.17
N ASP A 358 -1.84 -10.28 38.01
CA ASP A 358 -1.29 -10.19 39.36
C ASP A 358 -2.20 -10.93 40.38
N PHE A 359 -1.79 -12.13 40.77
CA PHE A 359 -2.50 -12.92 41.78
C PHE A 359 -2.45 -12.31 43.18
N LYS A 360 -1.43 -11.50 43.49
CA LYS A 360 -1.25 -10.90 44.82
C LYS A 360 -2.36 -9.90 45.12
N LEU A 361 -2.70 -9.08 44.12
CA LEU A 361 -3.81 -8.12 44.19
C LEU A 361 -5.15 -8.81 44.49
N ILE A 362 -5.41 -9.95 43.83
CA ILE A 362 -6.67 -10.69 43.99
C ILE A 362 -6.78 -11.32 45.38
N HIS A 363 -5.67 -11.83 45.93
CA HIS A 363 -5.63 -12.41 47.28
C HIS A 363 -5.73 -11.38 48.41
N GLN A 364 -5.35 -10.13 48.14
CA GLN A 364 -5.44 -9.01 49.09
C GLN A 364 -6.83 -8.35 49.13
N SER A 365 -7.76 -8.77 48.27
CA SER A 365 -9.11 -8.25 48.24
C SER A 365 -9.92 -8.62 49.48
N HIS A 366 -10.93 -7.81 49.80
CA HIS A 366 -11.86 -8.02 50.91
C HIS A 366 -12.58 -9.37 50.83
N ASN A 367 -12.88 -9.83 49.60
CA ASN A 367 -13.56 -11.08 49.31
C ASN A 367 -12.71 -11.96 48.37
N PRO A 368 -11.64 -12.60 48.88
CA PRO A 368 -10.67 -13.30 48.05
C PRO A 368 -11.29 -14.50 47.31
N ASN A 369 -12.29 -15.14 47.91
CA ASN A 369 -12.96 -16.30 47.30
C ASN A 369 -13.75 -15.90 46.04
N VAL A 370 -14.54 -14.82 46.11
CA VAL A 370 -15.33 -14.33 44.97
C VAL A 370 -14.43 -13.77 43.88
N ALA A 371 -13.37 -13.06 44.27
CA ALA A 371 -12.38 -12.52 43.35
C ALA A 371 -11.62 -13.63 42.61
N THR A 372 -11.25 -14.71 43.31
CA THR A 372 -10.60 -15.88 42.72
C THR A 372 -11.52 -16.60 41.74
N VAL A 373 -12.79 -16.83 42.10
CA VAL A 373 -13.75 -17.48 41.20
C VAL A 373 -13.99 -16.63 39.94
N LEU A 374 -14.14 -15.31 40.11
CA LEU A 374 -14.33 -14.39 38.99
C LEU A 374 -13.09 -14.33 38.08
N LEU A 375 -11.89 -14.36 38.66
CA LEU A 375 -10.63 -14.42 37.91
C LEU A 375 -10.50 -15.72 37.12
N VAL A 376 -10.81 -16.87 37.72
CA VAL A 376 -10.76 -18.17 37.03
C VAL A 376 -11.75 -18.18 35.87
N ALA A 377 -12.98 -17.68 36.07
CA ALA A 377 -13.97 -17.54 35.01
C ALA A 377 -13.51 -16.60 33.89
N TYR A 378 -12.86 -15.49 34.25
CA TYR A 378 -12.28 -14.53 33.30
C TYR A 378 -11.17 -15.18 32.46
N VAL A 379 -10.18 -15.82 33.09
CA VAL A 379 -9.06 -16.46 32.38
C VAL A 379 -9.56 -17.59 31.47
N PHE A 380 -10.50 -18.40 31.95
CA PHE A 380 -11.10 -19.45 31.14
C PHE A 380 -11.86 -18.87 29.94
N SER A 381 -12.76 -17.92 30.16
CA SER A 381 -13.58 -17.34 29.09
C SER A 381 -12.75 -16.52 28.10
N MET A 382 -11.97 -15.56 28.58
CA MET A 382 -11.27 -14.60 27.73
C MET A 382 -10.00 -15.18 27.12
N CYS A 383 -9.14 -15.82 27.91
CA CYS A 383 -7.84 -16.29 27.44
C CYS A 383 -7.93 -17.69 26.81
N ILE A 384 -8.65 -18.64 27.42
CA ILE A 384 -8.71 -20.02 26.90
C ILE A 384 -9.73 -20.14 25.77
N VAL A 385 -10.91 -19.52 25.88
CA VAL A 385 -11.94 -19.65 24.84
C VAL A 385 -11.82 -18.54 23.79
N LEU A 386 -12.02 -17.28 24.17
CA LEU A 386 -12.18 -16.20 23.19
C LEU A 386 -10.89 -15.86 22.44
N LEU A 387 -9.73 -15.79 23.10
CA LEU A 387 -8.45 -15.50 22.44
C LEU A 387 -8.03 -16.64 21.48
N ASN A 388 -8.20 -17.90 21.89
CA ASN A 388 -7.89 -19.05 21.03
C ASN A 388 -8.85 -19.14 19.83
N CYS A 389 -10.14 -18.85 20.02
CA CYS A 389 -11.09 -18.74 18.92
C CYS A 389 -10.72 -17.60 17.95
N LEU A 390 -10.29 -16.43 18.45
CA LEU A 390 -9.82 -15.32 17.62
C LEU A 390 -8.65 -15.75 16.74
N ILE A 391 -7.65 -16.41 17.33
CA ILE A 391 -6.47 -16.91 16.61
C ILE A 391 -6.88 -17.91 15.51
N ALA A 392 -7.82 -18.81 15.81
CA ALA A 392 -8.32 -19.77 14.83
C ALA A 392 -9.01 -19.09 13.63
N ILE A 393 -9.92 -18.14 13.88
CA ILE A 393 -10.62 -17.42 12.81
C ILE A 393 -9.62 -16.58 12.00
N MET A 394 -8.70 -15.88 12.66
CA MET A 394 -7.64 -15.11 11.99
C MET A 394 -6.78 -15.99 11.08
N SER A 395 -6.42 -17.19 11.53
CA SER A 395 -5.65 -18.14 10.72
C SER A 395 -6.43 -18.62 9.50
N GLU A 396 -7.73 -18.86 9.62
CA GLU A 396 -8.56 -19.28 8.50
C GLU A 396 -8.73 -18.15 7.46
N SER A 397 -9.01 -16.93 7.91
CA SER A 397 -9.12 -15.75 7.04
C SER A 397 -7.81 -15.42 6.33
N ALA A 398 -6.67 -15.54 7.01
CA ALA A 398 -5.36 -15.37 6.38
C ALA A 398 -5.10 -16.43 5.29
N ASN A 399 -5.44 -17.69 5.55
CA ASN A 399 -5.26 -18.79 4.59
C ASN A 399 -6.17 -18.65 3.36
N LYS A 400 -7.40 -18.17 3.51
CA LYS A 400 -8.31 -17.89 2.38
C LYS A 400 -7.67 -16.96 1.34
N ARG A 401 -6.91 -15.94 1.77
CA ARG A 401 -6.19 -15.05 0.84
C ARG A 401 -4.97 -15.68 0.20
N VAL A 402 -4.22 -16.53 0.92
CA VAL A 402 -3.07 -17.25 0.33
C VAL A 402 -3.53 -18.18 -0.80
N ALA A 403 -4.76 -18.73 -0.72
CA ALA A 403 -5.35 -19.51 -1.80
C ALA A 403 -5.85 -18.64 -2.98
N ALA A 404 -6.39 -17.43 -2.70
CA ALA A 404 -6.83 -16.46 -3.71
C ALA A 404 -5.67 -15.64 -4.35
N ARG A 405 -4.43 -15.90 -3.93
CA ARG A 405 -3.18 -15.20 -4.26
C ARG A 405 -2.85 -15.07 -5.75
N TRP A 406 -3.48 -15.87 -6.61
CA TRP A 406 -3.25 -15.81 -8.06
C TRP A 406 -3.98 -14.65 -8.77
N PHE A 407 -5.04 -14.08 -8.19
CA PHE A 407 -5.82 -13.02 -8.85
C PHE A 407 -5.45 -11.60 -8.41
N SER A 408 -4.92 -11.40 -7.19
CA SER A 408 -4.71 -10.07 -6.59
C SER A 408 -3.38 -9.40 -6.97
N THR A 409 -2.36 -10.15 -7.38
CA THR A 409 -1.06 -9.59 -7.80
C THR A 409 -1.20 -8.67 -9.00
N CYS A 410 -2.19 -8.94 -9.86
CA CYS A 410 -2.56 -8.09 -11.00
C CYS A 410 -3.26 -6.79 -10.56
N ASP A 411 -4.12 -6.83 -9.54
CA ASP A 411 -4.86 -5.65 -9.03
C ASP A 411 -3.98 -4.71 -8.19
N LEU A 412 -2.96 -5.25 -7.51
CA LEU A 412 -2.04 -4.45 -6.70
C LEU A 412 -1.04 -3.65 -7.56
N LEU A 413 -0.50 -4.27 -8.62
CA LEU A 413 0.36 -3.61 -9.61
C LEU A 413 -0.39 -2.46 -10.29
N LEU A 414 -1.66 -2.71 -10.63
CA LEU A 414 -2.65 -1.72 -11.04
C LEU A 414 -2.66 -0.52 -10.07
N ARG A 415 -3.00 -0.70 -8.80
CA ARG A 415 -3.13 0.43 -7.85
C ARG A 415 -1.83 1.21 -7.60
N ILE A 416 -0.67 0.57 -7.68
CA ILE A 416 0.65 1.20 -7.49
C ILE A 416 1.06 2.03 -8.72
N ILE A 417 0.78 1.54 -9.93
CA ILE A 417 1.00 2.29 -11.17
C ILE A 417 -0.04 3.41 -11.36
N LEU A 418 -1.18 3.30 -10.66
CA LEU A 418 -2.31 4.23 -10.71
C LEU A 418 -2.37 5.23 -9.55
N SER A 419 -1.33 5.33 -8.71
CA SER A 419 -1.07 6.58 -7.98
C SER A 419 -0.60 7.59 -9.02
N PRO A 420 -1.42 8.60 -9.38
CA PRO A 420 -1.04 9.57 -10.39
C PRO A 420 0.09 10.42 -9.80
N LYS A 421 1.20 10.45 -10.51
CA LYS A 421 2.41 11.13 -10.11
C LYS A 421 2.28 12.63 -10.33
N ALA A 422 3.20 13.35 -9.68
CA ALA A 422 3.72 14.63 -10.16
C ALA A 422 3.83 14.72 -11.69
#